data_AF-A0A4P9XS78-F1
#
_entry.id   AF-A0A4P9XS78-F1
#
_cell.length_a   1.000
_cell.length_b   1.000
_cell.length_c   1.000
_cell.angle_alpha   90.00
_cell.angle_beta   90.00
_cell.angle_gamma   90.00
#
_symmetry.space_group_name_H-M   'P 1'
#
loop_
_entity.id
_entity.type
_entity.pdbx_description
1 polymer ?
#
loop_
_entity_poly.entity_id
_entity_poly.type
_entity_poly.pdbx_seq_one_letter_code
_entity_poly.pdbx_strand_id
1 'polypeptide(L)'
;MFNSRINQMVLGAGAMQSAGLKNITAKHIALASQSIALIQALLPYMRINMAELSPPGKATLVMKDFDRLSEDLGAHQQELRDKLLAIMADRASKICQRIESIDWDATDGGDKSPAVGNDPSRPMADLVKDTITLHKVLSRFYPPEKVQDVLTEVVKNHSERIAQSYGRLALRSSLGKRRLLFDARFFITRLAALDSVRALGNQLEVAANNIRV
;
A
#
# COMPACT_ATOMS: atom_id res chain seq x y z
N MET A 1 -27.78 2.17 -4.87
CA MET A 1 -27.32 1.69 -6.20
C MET A 1 -25.88 2.06 -6.53
N PHE A 2 -25.43 3.30 -6.32
CA PHE A 2 -24.07 3.70 -6.67
C PHE A 2 -23.00 2.99 -5.83
N ASN A 3 -23.15 3.00 -4.49
CA ASN A 3 -22.22 2.35 -3.56
C ASN A 3 -22.12 0.82 -3.79
N SER A 4 -23.27 0.14 -3.98
CA SER A 4 -23.29 -1.30 -4.24
C SER A 4 -22.62 -1.68 -5.57
N ARG A 5 -22.77 -0.86 -6.62
CA ARG A 5 -22.10 -1.10 -7.92
C ARG A 5 -20.59 -0.89 -7.84
N ILE A 6 -20.11 0.12 -7.11
CA ILE A 6 -18.66 0.30 -6.92
C ILE A 6 -18.10 -0.83 -6.06
N ASN A 7 -18.78 -1.24 -4.99
CA ASN A 7 -18.37 -2.39 -4.17
C ASN A 7 -18.27 -3.67 -4.99
N GLN A 8 -19.26 -3.97 -5.82
CA GLN A 8 -19.24 -5.16 -6.67
C GLN A 8 -18.13 -5.10 -7.74
N MET A 9 -17.85 -3.92 -8.29
CA MET A 9 -16.78 -3.75 -9.29
C MET A 9 -15.38 -3.80 -8.69
N VAL A 10 -15.13 -3.15 -7.56
CA VAL A 10 -13.78 -3.00 -6.97
C VAL A 10 -13.44 -4.10 -5.96
N LEU A 11 -14.41 -4.57 -5.16
CA LEU A 11 -14.15 -5.60 -4.14
C LEU A 11 -14.52 -7.01 -4.63
N GLY A 12 -15.56 -7.14 -5.45
CA GLY A 12 -16.15 -8.43 -5.86
C GLY A 12 -15.67 -9.02 -7.19
N ALA A 13 -14.48 -8.65 -7.69
CA ALA A 13 -13.95 -9.06 -9.01
C ALA A 13 -14.83 -8.67 -10.23
N GLY A 14 -15.95 -7.96 -10.04
CA GLY A 14 -16.87 -7.58 -11.12
C GLY A 14 -16.25 -6.65 -12.16
N ALA A 15 -15.27 -5.82 -11.81
CA ALA A 15 -14.54 -5.04 -12.81
C ALA A 15 -13.68 -5.90 -13.75
N MET A 16 -13.22 -7.08 -13.30
CA MET A 16 -12.43 -7.98 -14.14
C MET A 16 -13.30 -8.70 -15.19
N GLN A 17 -14.56 -9.03 -14.83
CA GLN A 17 -15.50 -9.69 -15.73
C GLN A 17 -16.28 -8.70 -16.62
N SER A 18 -16.61 -7.51 -16.12
CA SER A 18 -17.52 -6.57 -16.81
C SER A 18 -16.81 -5.41 -17.52
N ALA A 19 -15.57 -5.07 -17.14
CA ALA A 19 -14.82 -3.93 -17.69
C ALA A 19 -13.51 -4.33 -18.39
N GLY A 20 -13.22 -5.63 -18.54
CA GLY A 20 -12.04 -6.13 -19.27
C GLY A 20 -10.69 -5.86 -18.59
N LEU A 21 -10.68 -5.49 -17.31
CA LEU A 21 -9.46 -5.16 -16.57
C LEU A 21 -8.74 -6.42 -16.11
N LYS A 22 -7.48 -6.58 -16.53
CA LYS A 22 -6.62 -7.72 -16.12
C LYS A 22 -6.28 -7.71 -14.63
N ASN A 23 -6.18 -6.54 -13.99
CA ASN A 23 -5.83 -6.38 -12.58
C ASN A 23 -6.39 -5.06 -11.99
N ILE A 24 -6.69 -5.05 -10.69
CA ILE A 24 -6.99 -3.83 -9.93
C ILE A 24 -5.67 -3.16 -9.52
N THR A 25 -5.52 -1.87 -9.82
CA THR A 25 -4.29 -1.10 -9.56
C THR A 25 -4.52 -0.04 -8.49
N ALA A 26 -3.44 0.44 -7.87
CA ALA A 26 -3.50 1.57 -6.93
C ALA A 26 -4.17 2.81 -7.55
N LYS A 27 -4.02 3.02 -8.87
CA LYS A 27 -4.68 4.12 -9.59
C LYS A 27 -6.20 3.95 -9.59
N HIS A 28 -6.71 2.74 -9.82
CA HIS A 28 -8.17 2.49 -9.81
C HIS A 28 -8.74 2.75 -8.41
N ILE A 29 -8.06 2.28 -7.37
CA ILE A 29 -8.47 2.51 -5.98
C ILE A 29 -8.45 4.01 -5.65
N ALA A 30 -7.39 4.73 -6.04
CA ALA A 30 -7.27 6.16 -5.80
C ALA A 30 -8.40 6.97 -6.46
N LEU A 31 -8.74 6.64 -7.71
CA LEU A 31 -9.86 7.28 -8.42
C LEU A 31 -11.21 6.96 -7.80
N ALA A 32 -11.45 5.71 -7.41
CA ALA A 32 -12.68 5.32 -6.72
C ALA A 32 -12.82 6.07 -5.38
N SER A 33 -11.75 6.13 -4.58
CA SER A 33 -11.77 6.87 -3.32
C SER A 33 -12.01 8.36 -3.52
N GLN A 34 -11.46 8.98 -4.58
CA GLN A 34 -11.72 10.41 -4.84
C GLN A 34 -13.13 10.67 -5.36
N SER A 35 -13.70 9.72 -6.09
CA SER A 35 -15.10 9.79 -6.52
C SER A 35 -16.05 9.77 -5.31
N ILE A 36 -15.76 8.92 -4.32
CA ILE A 36 -16.49 8.89 -3.05
C ILE A 36 -16.32 10.20 -2.29
N ALA A 37 -15.10 10.72 -2.18
CA ALA A 37 -14.83 11.97 -1.48
C ALA A 37 -15.58 13.16 -2.10
N LEU A 38 -15.69 13.21 -3.43
CA LEU A 38 -16.50 14.21 -4.12
C LEU A 38 -17.98 14.11 -3.73
N ILE A 39 -18.54 12.90 -3.72
CA ILE A 39 -19.95 12.70 -3.33
C ILE A 39 -20.16 13.11 -1.88
N GLN A 40 -19.26 12.71 -0.98
CA GLN A 40 -19.31 13.09 0.44
C GLN A 40 -19.26 14.60 0.64
N ALA A 41 -18.45 15.33 -0.14
CA ALA A 41 -18.41 16.79 -0.09
C ALA A 41 -19.73 17.45 -0.54
N LEU A 42 -20.48 16.81 -1.44
CA LEU A 42 -21.76 17.30 -1.94
C LEU A 42 -22.96 16.92 -1.04
N LEU A 43 -22.83 15.86 -0.23
CA LEU A 43 -23.92 15.36 0.62
C LEU A 43 -24.55 16.42 1.53
N PRO A 44 -23.80 17.29 2.24
CA PRO A 44 -24.41 18.28 3.14
C PRO A 44 -25.34 19.24 2.38
N TYR A 45 -24.93 19.68 1.20
CA TYR A 45 -25.73 20.59 0.37
C TYR A 45 -26.99 19.90 -0.17
N MET A 46 -26.86 18.65 -0.64
CA MET A 46 -28.01 17.87 -1.09
C MET A 46 -28.98 17.60 0.06
N ARG A 47 -28.47 17.27 1.25
CA ARG A 47 -29.25 16.99 2.45
C ARG A 47 -30.14 18.16 2.85
N ILE A 48 -29.58 19.38 2.91
CA ILE A 48 -30.32 20.59 3.29
C ILE A 48 -31.42 20.88 2.27
N ASN A 49 -31.07 20.98 0.99
CA ASN A 49 -32.04 21.28 -0.07
C ASN A 49 -33.15 20.24 -0.17
N MET A 50 -32.83 18.95 -0.02
CA MET A 50 -33.85 17.89 -0.07
C MET A 50 -34.73 17.86 1.17
N ALA A 51 -34.22 18.24 2.33
CA ALA A 51 -35.04 18.39 3.54
C ALA A 51 -36.03 19.56 3.40
N GLU A 52 -35.60 20.68 2.82
CA GLU A 52 -36.45 21.86 2.59
C GLU A 52 -37.54 21.60 1.53
N LEU A 53 -37.23 20.86 0.48
CA LEU A 53 -38.18 20.48 -0.57
C LEU A 53 -39.11 19.31 -0.18
N SER A 54 -38.89 18.70 0.99
CA SER A 54 -39.65 17.53 1.41
C SER A 54 -41.05 17.90 1.93
N PRO A 55 -42.06 17.04 1.70
CA PRO A 55 -43.38 17.21 2.32
C PRO A 55 -43.31 17.30 3.85
N PRO A 56 -44.28 17.98 4.49
CA PRO A 56 -44.36 18.07 5.95
C PRO A 56 -44.28 16.68 6.60
N GLY A 57 -43.40 16.53 7.60
CA GLY A 57 -43.19 15.26 8.33
C GLY A 57 -42.21 14.27 7.68
N LYS A 58 -41.74 14.50 6.44
CA LYS A 58 -40.74 13.63 5.79
C LYS A 58 -39.30 14.14 5.84
N ALA A 59 -39.09 15.42 6.15
CA ALA A 59 -37.76 16.04 6.19
C ALA A 59 -36.80 15.29 7.13
N THR A 60 -37.25 14.89 8.33
CA THR A 60 -36.43 14.13 9.28
C THR A 60 -36.01 12.76 8.75
N LEU A 61 -36.88 12.08 7.98
CA LEU A 61 -36.56 10.79 7.36
C LEU A 61 -35.48 10.97 6.30
N VAL A 62 -35.64 11.96 5.41
CA VAL A 62 -34.64 12.28 4.37
C VAL A 62 -33.29 12.60 5.01
N MET A 63 -33.27 13.43 6.07
CA MET A 63 -32.03 13.75 6.77
C MET A 63 -31.32 12.49 7.31
N LYS A 64 -32.07 11.54 7.88
CA LYS A 64 -31.52 10.26 8.36
C LYS A 64 -30.99 9.38 7.23
N ASP A 65 -31.65 9.37 6.07
CA ASP A 65 -31.18 8.61 4.92
C ASP A 65 -29.86 9.17 4.37
N PHE A 66 -29.69 10.49 4.39
CA PHE A 66 -28.42 11.14 4.04
C PHE A 66 -27.30 10.86 5.05
N ASP A 67 -27.61 10.79 6.35
CA ASP A 67 -26.63 10.38 7.38
C ASP A 67 -26.14 8.95 7.13
N ARG A 68 -27.08 8.02 6.91
CA ARG A 68 -26.76 6.62 6.57
C ARG A 68 -25.93 6.52 5.29
N LEU A 69 -26.27 7.29 4.25
CA LEU A 69 -25.49 7.32 3.03
C LEU A 69 -24.06 7.84 3.27
N SER A 70 -23.89 8.83 4.14
CA SER A 70 -22.57 9.34 4.51
C SER A 70 -21.74 8.26 5.22
N GLU A 71 -22.34 7.52 6.15
CA GLU A 71 -21.73 6.38 6.85
C GLU A 71 -21.33 5.28 5.86
N ASP A 72 -22.23 4.88 4.96
CA ASP A 72 -22.01 3.85 3.94
C ASP A 72 -20.85 4.21 2.99
N LEU A 73 -20.75 5.49 2.60
CA LEU A 73 -19.64 5.98 1.77
C LEU A 73 -18.31 5.99 2.54
N GLY A 74 -18.35 6.34 3.83
CA GLY A 74 -17.18 6.27 4.71
C GLY A 74 -16.67 4.84 4.87
N ALA A 75 -17.57 3.89 5.11
CA ALA A 75 -17.25 2.47 5.18
C ALA A 75 -16.62 1.97 3.86
N HIS A 76 -17.20 2.34 2.72
CA HIS A 76 -16.65 1.95 1.43
C HIS A 76 -15.24 2.53 1.19
N GLN A 77 -15.00 3.78 1.59
CA GLN A 77 -13.66 4.37 1.50
C GLN A 77 -12.63 3.61 2.36
N GLN A 78 -13.04 3.10 3.53
CA GLN A 78 -12.19 2.24 4.35
C GLN A 78 -11.90 0.89 3.68
N GLU A 79 -12.91 0.24 3.10
CA GLU A 79 -12.72 -1.02 2.37
C GLU A 79 -11.73 -0.87 1.19
N LEU A 80 -11.79 0.27 0.48
CA LEU A 80 -10.84 0.61 -0.58
C LEU A 80 -9.41 0.77 -0.05
N ARG A 81 -9.24 1.41 1.11
CA ARG A 81 -7.94 1.53 1.79
C ARG A 81 -7.40 0.15 2.17
N ASP A 82 -8.21 -0.69 2.80
CA ASP A 82 -7.82 -2.03 3.20
C ASP A 82 -7.43 -2.89 1.99
N LYS A 83 -8.15 -2.74 0.87
CA LYS A 83 -7.82 -3.42 -0.39
C LYS A 83 -6.46 -2.98 -0.93
N LEU A 84 -6.13 -1.70 -0.87
CA LEU A 84 -4.83 -1.18 -1.29
C LEU A 84 -3.70 -1.77 -0.45
N LEU A 85 -3.88 -1.77 0.88
CA LEU A 85 -2.92 -2.34 1.82
C LEU A 85 -2.72 -3.84 1.57
N ALA A 86 -3.80 -4.59 1.32
CA ALA A 86 -3.74 -6.00 0.99
C ALA A 86 -2.96 -6.28 -0.30
N ILE A 87 -3.17 -5.48 -1.37
CA ILE A 87 -2.42 -5.60 -2.63
C ILE A 87 -0.93 -5.35 -2.40
N MET A 88 -0.58 -4.33 -1.60
CA MET A 88 0.80 -4.01 -1.29
C MET A 88 1.45 -5.09 -0.39
N ALA A 89 0.71 -5.64 0.55
CA ALA A 89 1.16 -6.74 1.40
C ALA A 89 1.43 -8.03 0.60
N ASP A 90 0.59 -8.36 -0.38
CA ASP A 90 0.82 -9.51 -1.29
C ASP A 90 2.09 -9.32 -2.12
N ARG A 91 2.30 -8.11 -2.68
CA ARG A 91 3.54 -7.77 -3.40
C ARG A 91 4.78 -7.90 -2.52
N ALA A 92 4.74 -7.37 -1.30
CA ALA A 92 5.83 -7.49 -0.35
C ALA A 92 6.13 -8.95 0.01
N SER A 93 5.10 -9.77 0.17
CA SER A 93 5.26 -11.20 0.46
C SER A 93 5.97 -11.95 -0.66
N LYS A 94 5.61 -11.68 -1.93
CA LYS A 94 6.30 -12.24 -3.11
C LYS A 94 7.76 -11.82 -3.18
N ILE A 95 8.07 -10.58 -2.79
CA ILE A 95 9.44 -10.09 -2.74
C ILE A 95 10.22 -10.77 -1.60
N CYS A 96 9.62 -10.94 -0.42
CA CYS A 96 10.26 -11.66 0.68
C CYS A 96 10.59 -13.11 0.29
N GLN A 97 9.70 -13.81 -0.42
CA GLN A 97 10.00 -15.15 -0.97
C GLN A 97 11.20 -15.14 -1.92
N ARG A 98 11.32 -14.11 -2.77
CA ARG A 98 12.49 -13.95 -3.63
C ARG A 98 13.77 -13.67 -2.84
N ILE A 99 13.70 -12.84 -1.80
CA ILE A 99 14.82 -12.58 -0.87
C ILE A 99 15.29 -13.87 -0.19
N GLU A 100 14.36 -14.70 0.26
CA GLU A 100 14.65 -16.01 0.90
C GLU A 100 15.28 -17.01 -0.07
N SER A 101 15.05 -16.85 -1.38
CA SER A 101 15.62 -17.73 -2.41
C SER A 101 17.02 -17.34 -2.89
N ILE A 102 17.53 -16.17 -2.46
CA ILE A 102 18.87 -15.69 -2.81
C ILE A 102 19.90 -16.49 -2.03
N ASP A 103 20.96 -16.93 -2.72
CA ASP A 103 22.17 -17.43 -2.07
C ASP A 103 23.07 -16.25 -1.71
N TRP A 104 22.92 -15.74 -0.49
CA TRP A 104 23.64 -14.56 -0.02
C TRP A 104 25.15 -14.78 0.10
N ASP A 105 25.57 -16.04 0.24
CA ASP A 105 26.97 -16.45 0.42
C ASP A 105 27.66 -16.74 -0.94
N ALA A 106 26.92 -16.77 -2.04
CA ALA A 106 27.45 -17.00 -3.38
C ALA A 106 28.51 -15.97 -3.77
N THR A 107 29.65 -16.43 -4.25
CA THR A 107 30.78 -15.60 -4.68
C THR A 107 30.80 -15.37 -6.19
N ASP A 108 30.00 -16.11 -6.94
CA ASP A 108 29.82 -16.07 -8.38
C ASP A 108 28.56 -15.27 -8.78
N GLY A 109 28.56 -14.64 -9.96
CA GLY A 109 27.48 -13.76 -10.45
C GLY A 109 26.29 -14.50 -11.06
N GLY A 110 25.90 -15.65 -10.50
CA GLY A 110 24.76 -16.45 -10.97
C GLY A 110 23.41 -15.78 -10.75
N ASP A 111 22.34 -16.33 -11.35
CA ASP A 111 21.00 -15.74 -11.34
C ASP A 111 20.33 -15.72 -9.95
N LYS A 112 20.86 -16.50 -8.99
CA LYS A 112 20.47 -16.53 -7.57
C LYS A 112 21.43 -15.76 -6.66
N SER A 113 22.47 -15.17 -7.21
CA SER A 113 23.45 -14.41 -6.44
C SER A 113 22.97 -12.97 -6.26
N PRO A 114 23.20 -12.36 -5.09
CA PRO A 114 23.00 -10.93 -4.92
C PRO A 114 23.92 -10.16 -5.89
N ALA A 115 23.54 -8.93 -6.23
CA ALA A 115 24.28 -8.13 -7.22
C ALA A 115 25.78 -8.06 -6.90
N VAL A 116 26.62 -8.08 -7.94
CA VAL A 116 28.08 -8.02 -7.80
C VAL A 116 28.47 -6.58 -7.44
N GLY A 117 29.05 -6.38 -6.25
CA GLY A 117 29.51 -5.07 -5.78
C GLY A 117 28.60 -4.43 -4.71
N ASN A 118 28.52 -3.10 -4.70
CA ASN A 118 27.68 -2.30 -3.78
C ASN A 118 26.31 -1.98 -4.40
N ASP A 119 25.71 -2.95 -5.09
CA ASP A 119 24.38 -2.80 -5.67
C ASP A 119 23.34 -3.56 -4.83
N PRO A 120 22.10 -3.05 -4.72
CA PRO A 120 21.06 -3.74 -3.98
C PRO A 120 20.64 -5.01 -4.72
N SER A 121 20.12 -6.00 -3.99
CA SER A 121 19.51 -7.17 -4.63
C SER A 121 18.36 -6.76 -5.55
N ARG A 122 18.17 -7.51 -6.65
CA ARG A 122 17.05 -7.26 -7.58
C ARG A 122 15.69 -7.20 -6.85
N PRO A 123 15.35 -8.12 -5.92
CA PRO A 123 14.08 -8.05 -5.19
C PRO A 123 13.95 -6.79 -4.33
N MET A 124 15.04 -6.34 -3.70
CA MET A 124 15.01 -5.11 -2.90
C MET A 124 14.85 -3.85 -3.77
N ALA A 125 15.56 -3.79 -4.89
CA ALA A 125 15.41 -2.72 -5.87
C ALA A 125 13.98 -2.66 -6.41
N ASP A 126 13.38 -3.81 -6.72
CA ASP A 126 11.99 -3.92 -7.17
C ASP A 126 11.01 -3.40 -6.10
N LEU A 127 11.21 -3.73 -4.82
CA LEU A 127 10.35 -3.28 -3.72
C LEU A 127 10.36 -1.76 -3.56
N VAL A 128 11.56 -1.17 -3.56
CA VAL A 128 11.74 0.27 -3.46
C VAL A 128 11.10 0.96 -4.67
N LYS A 129 11.30 0.42 -5.88
CA LYS A 129 10.68 0.93 -7.11
C LYS A 129 9.15 0.86 -7.08
N ASP A 130 8.59 -0.25 -6.60
CA ASP A 130 7.14 -0.42 -6.45
C ASP A 130 6.56 0.58 -5.44
N THR A 131 7.25 0.79 -4.32
CA THR A 131 6.86 1.76 -3.29
C THR A 131 6.91 3.20 -3.80
N ILE A 132 7.96 3.57 -4.55
CA ILE A 132 8.08 4.89 -5.19
C ILE A 132 6.99 5.09 -6.25
N THR A 133 6.69 4.04 -7.02
CA THR A 133 5.60 4.07 -8.01
C THR A 133 4.25 4.29 -7.33
N LEU A 134 4.00 3.59 -6.22
CA LEU A 134 2.81 3.80 -5.41
C LEU A 134 2.72 5.26 -4.93
N HIS A 135 3.79 5.81 -4.35
CA HIS A 135 3.83 7.22 -3.93
C HIS A 135 3.45 8.16 -5.08
N LYS A 136 4.08 8.02 -6.25
CA LYS A 136 3.77 8.86 -7.43
C LYS A 136 2.32 8.77 -7.85
N VAL A 137 1.72 7.57 -7.81
CA VAL A 137 0.32 7.37 -8.15
C VAL A 137 -0.58 8.04 -7.11
N LEU A 138 -0.35 7.80 -5.82
CA LEU A 138 -1.18 8.37 -4.75
C LEU A 138 -1.07 9.90 -4.70
N SER A 139 0.13 10.47 -4.82
CA SER A 139 0.36 11.92 -4.81
C SER A 139 -0.31 12.66 -5.97
N ARG A 140 -0.70 11.96 -7.04
CA ARG A 140 -1.47 12.55 -8.14
C ARG A 140 -2.95 12.73 -7.78
N PHE A 141 -3.49 11.92 -6.87
CA PHE A 141 -4.92 11.87 -6.59
C PHE A 141 -5.26 12.28 -5.16
N TYR A 142 -4.36 12.12 -4.20
CA TYR A 142 -4.61 12.36 -2.78
C TYR A 142 -3.84 13.59 -2.27
N PRO A 143 -4.36 14.30 -1.25
CA PRO A 143 -3.62 15.34 -0.56
C PRO A 143 -2.42 14.75 0.21
N PRO A 144 -1.35 15.54 0.46
CA PRO A 144 -0.11 15.06 1.06
C PRO A 144 -0.30 14.29 2.37
N GLU A 145 -1.21 14.74 3.24
CA GLU A 145 -1.51 14.08 4.52
C GLU A 145 -2.03 12.66 4.33
N LYS A 146 -3.02 12.46 3.44
CA LYS A 146 -3.56 11.13 3.13
C LYS A 146 -2.53 10.22 2.47
N VAL A 147 -1.66 10.78 1.61
CA VAL A 147 -0.56 10.04 1.01
C VAL A 147 0.40 9.54 2.09
N GLN A 148 0.74 10.42 3.03
CA GLN A 148 1.63 10.10 4.13
C GLN A 148 1.06 9.01 5.04
N ASP A 149 -0.22 9.08 5.39
CA ASP A 149 -0.88 8.07 6.23
C ASP A 149 -0.82 6.67 5.58
N VAL A 150 -1.21 6.59 4.30
CA VAL A 150 -1.23 5.32 3.56
C VAL A 150 0.19 4.79 3.37
N LEU A 151 1.15 5.62 2.99
CA LEU A 151 2.53 5.16 2.78
C LEU A 151 3.21 4.73 4.07
N THR A 152 2.97 5.44 5.18
CA THR A 152 3.53 5.05 6.48
C THR A 152 3.09 3.64 6.85
N GLU A 153 1.81 3.31 6.65
CA GLU A 153 1.27 1.97 6.91
C GLU A 153 1.85 0.90 5.97
N VAL A 154 1.95 1.20 4.67
CA VAL A 154 2.57 0.29 3.68
C VAL A 154 4.03 0.00 4.03
N VAL A 155 4.81 1.05 4.33
CA VAL A 155 6.23 0.94 4.64
C VAL A 155 6.46 0.19 5.96
N LYS A 156 5.62 0.43 6.97
CA LYS A 156 5.62 -0.36 8.20
C LYS A 156 5.39 -1.85 7.90
N ASN A 157 4.36 -2.18 7.11
CA ASN A 157 4.08 -3.57 6.74
C ASN A 157 5.24 -4.22 5.95
N HIS A 158 5.87 -3.47 5.04
CA HIS A 158 7.05 -3.94 4.31
C HIS A 158 8.21 -4.23 5.26
N SER A 159 8.50 -3.29 6.16
CA SER A 159 9.59 -3.42 7.13
C SER A 159 9.42 -4.63 8.04
N GLU A 160 8.22 -4.85 8.58
CA GLU A 160 7.90 -6.01 9.42
C GLU A 160 8.10 -7.33 8.67
N ARG A 161 7.63 -7.43 7.42
CA ARG A 161 7.75 -8.65 6.60
C ARG A 161 9.20 -8.94 6.21
N ILE A 162 9.95 -7.93 5.81
CA ILE A 162 11.38 -8.08 5.47
C ILE A 162 12.16 -8.50 6.73
N ALA A 163 11.89 -7.88 7.88
CA ALA A 163 12.55 -8.26 9.13
C ALA A 163 12.29 -9.74 9.51
N GLN A 164 11.04 -10.20 9.35
CA GLN A 164 10.71 -11.62 9.54
C GLN A 164 11.43 -12.52 8.55
N SER A 165 11.51 -12.10 7.28
CA SER A 165 12.22 -12.82 6.22
C SER A 165 13.71 -12.94 6.52
N TYR A 166 14.34 -11.85 6.94
CA TYR A 166 15.75 -11.81 7.36
C TYR A 166 16.02 -12.73 8.55
N GLY A 167 15.10 -12.80 9.52
CA GLY A 167 15.22 -13.71 10.67
C GLY A 167 15.18 -15.21 10.30
N ARG A 168 14.74 -15.56 9.09
CA ARG A 168 14.73 -16.94 8.58
C ARG A 168 15.97 -17.31 7.78
N LEU A 169 16.80 -16.33 7.41
CA LEU A 169 18.01 -16.56 6.63
C LEU A 169 19.11 -17.14 7.52
N ALA A 170 19.77 -18.18 7.03
CA ALA A 170 20.98 -18.74 7.64
C ALA A 170 22.20 -18.32 6.82
N LEU A 171 22.83 -17.21 7.21
CA LEU A 171 24.04 -16.69 6.57
C LEU A 171 25.28 -17.42 7.09
N ARG A 172 26.19 -17.80 6.18
CA ARG A 172 27.43 -18.52 6.51
C ARG A 172 28.70 -17.70 6.29
N SER A 173 28.58 -16.54 5.65
CA SER A 173 29.71 -15.67 5.33
C SER A 173 29.50 -14.22 5.78
N SER A 174 30.62 -13.56 6.11
CA SER A 174 30.64 -12.13 6.40
C SER A 174 30.30 -11.27 5.18
N LEU A 175 30.43 -11.83 3.98
CA LEU A 175 30.04 -11.20 2.71
C LEU A 175 28.51 -11.17 2.58
N GLY A 176 27.84 -12.29 2.82
CA GLY A 176 26.38 -12.39 2.81
C GLY A 176 25.73 -11.43 3.81
N LYS A 177 26.29 -11.33 5.03
CA LYS A 177 25.81 -10.35 6.03
C LYS A 177 25.99 -8.90 5.59
N ARG A 178 27.13 -8.55 4.98
CA ARG A 178 27.36 -7.21 4.45
C ARG A 178 26.36 -6.85 3.34
N ARG A 179 26.05 -7.78 2.45
CA ARG A 179 25.07 -7.59 1.37
C ARG A 179 23.65 -7.41 1.91
N LEU A 180 23.23 -8.22 2.88
CA LEU A 180 21.93 -8.08 3.50
C LEU A 180 21.76 -6.73 4.24
N LEU A 181 22.81 -6.29 4.94
CA LEU A 181 22.86 -4.97 5.57
C LEU A 181 22.81 -3.83 4.53
N PHE A 182 23.47 -4.01 3.39
CA PHE A 182 23.40 -3.05 2.30
C PHE A 182 21.97 -2.90 1.78
N ASP A 183 21.26 -4.01 1.56
CA ASP A 183 19.85 -4.00 1.15
C ASP A 183 18.94 -3.30 2.16
N ALA A 184 19.13 -3.57 3.45
CA ALA A 184 18.39 -2.91 4.53
C ALA A 184 18.59 -1.38 4.49
N ARG A 185 19.84 -0.94 4.35
CA ARG A 185 20.20 0.48 4.25
C ARG A 185 19.63 1.12 3.00
N PHE A 186 19.77 0.45 1.85
CA PHE A 186 19.23 0.93 0.59
C PHE A 186 17.73 1.18 0.69
N PHE A 187 16.98 0.24 1.27
CA PHE A 187 15.54 0.39 1.52
C PHE A 187 15.24 1.60 2.41
N ILE A 188 15.88 1.70 3.59
CA ILE A 188 15.64 2.78 4.54
C ILE A 188 15.96 4.13 3.91
N THR A 189 17.16 4.29 3.33
CA THR A 189 17.60 5.58 2.76
C THR A 189 16.71 6.02 1.60
N ARG A 190 16.33 5.10 0.70
CA ARG A 190 15.50 5.45 -0.46
C ARG A 190 14.08 5.84 -0.07
N LEU A 191 13.51 5.19 0.95
CA LEU A 191 12.15 5.49 1.39
C LEU A 191 12.10 6.67 2.37
N ALA A 192 13.16 6.91 3.14
CA ALA A 192 13.27 8.12 3.97
C ALA A 192 13.41 9.40 3.12
N ALA A 193 13.89 9.29 1.88
CA ALA A 193 13.91 10.40 0.93
C ALA A 193 12.52 10.77 0.37
N LEU A 194 11.48 10.01 0.71
CA LEU A 194 10.09 10.38 0.41
C LEU A 194 9.57 11.23 1.57
N ASP A 195 9.29 12.52 1.33
CA ASP A 195 8.75 13.46 2.32
C ASP A 195 7.45 12.95 3.01
N SER A 196 6.77 12.01 2.35
CA SER A 196 5.55 11.36 2.80
C SER A 196 5.75 10.19 3.77
N VAL A 197 6.97 9.73 4.06
CA VAL A 197 7.20 8.61 4.99
C VAL A 197 7.70 9.15 6.32
N ARG A 198 6.92 9.00 7.41
CA ARG A 198 7.41 9.35 8.75
C ARG A 198 8.39 8.29 9.23
N ALA A 199 9.59 8.74 9.60
CA ALA A 199 10.62 8.04 10.37
C ALA A 199 10.59 6.51 10.22
N LEU A 200 11.25 6.00 9.17
CA LEU A 200 11.65 4.59 9.11
C LEU A 200 12.58 4.30 10.28
N GLY A 201 12.12 3.51 11.25
CA GLY A 201 12.98 3.07 12.36
C GLY A 201 14.08 2.12 11.87
N ASN A 202 15.13 1.96 12.69
CA ASN A 202 16.29 1.11 12.38
C ASN A 202 15.99 -0.40 12.49
N GLN A 203 14.72 -0.81 12.48
CA GLN A 203 14.29 -2.19 12.74
C GLN A 203 14.88 -3.19 11.74
N LEU A 204 15.02 -2.81 10.46
CA LEU A 204 15.63 -3.66 9.43
C LEU A 204 17.14 -3.82 9.62
N GLU A 205 17.85 -2.76 10.02
CA GLU A 205 19.28 -2.85 10.33
C GLU A 205 19.51 -3.72 11.57
N VAL A 206 18.67 -3.59 12.59
CA VAL A 206 18.73 -4.43 13.79
C VAL A 206 18.47 -5.89 13.44
N ALA A 207 17.44 -6.18 12.63
CA ALA A 207 17.15 -7.54 12.18
C ALA A 207 18.32 -8.15 11.40
N ALA A 208 18.92 -7.42 10.46
CA ALA A 208 20.08 -7.89 9.70
C ALA A 208 21.34 -8.07 10.58
N ASN A 209 21.55 -7.21 11.58
CA ASN A 209 22.68 -7.31 12.50
C ASN A 209 22.56 -8.50 13.47
N ASN A 210 21.34 -8.87 13.87
CA ASN A 210 21.06 -9.97 14.79
C ASN A 210 21.30 -11.36 14.17
N ILE A 211 21.44 -11.46 12.84
CA ILE A 211 21.81 -12.71 12.19
C ILE A 211 23.25 -13.06 12.58
N ARG A 212 23.41 -14.20 13.26
CA ARG A 212 24.73 -14.77 13.59
C ARG A 212 25.31 -15.41 12.34
N VAL A 213 26.57 -15.12 12.07
CA VAL A 213 27.40 -15.67 10.99
C VAL A 213 28.49 -16.49 11.63
#